data_AF-A0A6V7SU74-F1
#
_entry.id   AF-A0A6V7SU74-F1
#
_cell.length_a   1.000
_cell.length_b   1.000
_cell.length_c   1.000
_cell.angle_alpha   90.00
_cell.angle_beta   90.00
_cell.angle_gamma   90.00
#
_symmetry.space_group_name_H-M   'P 1'
#
loop_
_entity.id
_entity.type
_entity.pdbx_description
1 polymer ?
#
loop_
_entity_poly.entity_id
_entity_poly.type
_entity_poly.pdbx_seq_one_letter_code
_entity_poly.pdbx_strand_id
1 'polypeptide(L)'
;MVLKKINIYCKINPKLIQISLSLLLMCLCKAYSNENRLLSELENDEVGVEAYEDQPIYKEQPNHEMFVVRDKNGKLVDKNNLKNNVKIVFSDLDGTLLNDHHKASKLNIKSLAKAQNKGIKIVISTGRPIFSANYLIGEDIKKNNLSLTPGIYLNGCTTYGPNGDIIIDNYIDKKLIMDIYNFSKENNLVNRMVWYSSEKTYTFEMNEYIDQYLTLEPIIPDIIDEETLKNTKIYKILISLNEENLSSVFKIYQDKFSDRISVSNPITTYVELFHYNTNKFEGVKELCKHFDISLNDALAIGDGDNDIEMLQGVGTSIAVQNAASETKKSAKYVGPSNNDDAVHHALRTFCGI
;
A
#
# COMPACT_ATOMS: atom_id res chain seq x y z
N MET A 1 -8.92 11.38 49.46
CA MET A 1 -8.27 12.68 49.20
C MET A 1 -7.44 12.66 47.90
N VAL A 2 -7.99 12.11 46.80
CA VAL A 2 -7.40 12.15 45.43
C VAL A 2 -8.53 12.25 44.39
N LEU A 3 -9.56 13.05 44.67
CA LEU A 3 -10.72 13.26 43.77
C LEU A 3 -11.13 14.74 43.66
N LYS A 4 -10.18 15.67 43.85
CA LYS A 4 -10.47 17.12 43.84
C LYS A 4 -9.43 17.99 43.14
N LYS A 5 -8.74 17.46 42.10
CA LYS A 5 -7.86 18.25 41.23
C LYS A 5 -7.90 17.77 39.77
N ILE A 6 -9.07 17.76 39.15
CA ILE A 6 -9.19 17.88 37.69
C ILE A 6 -10.41 18.76 37.44
N ASN A 7 -10.22 20.06 37.59
CA ASN A 7 -11.14 21.05 37.06
C ASN A 7 -10.32 22.31 36.89
N ILE A 8 -9.94 22.60 35.64
CA ILE A 8 -9.61 23.92 35.06
C ILE A 8 -8.94 23.71 33.68
N TYR A 9 -9.62 24.22 32.64
CA TYR A 9 -9.26 24.41 31.21
C TYR A 9 -9.14 23.19 30.27
N CYS A 10 -10.21 22.88 29.53
CA CYS A 10 -10.42 23.30 28.13
C CYS A 10 -11.75 22.73 27.61
N LYS A 11 -12.51 23.53 26.84
CA LYS A 11 -13.79 23.13 26.23
C LYS A 11 -13.57 21.92 25.32
N ILE A 12 -13.98 20.74 25.78
CA ILE A 12 -14.00 19.52 24.97
C ILE A 12 -15.16 19.64 23.97
N ASN A 13 -14.84 19.48 22.69
CA ASN A 13 -15.82 19.48 21.60
C ASN A 13 -16.80 18.30 21.79
N PRO A 14 -18.13 18.54 21.83
CA PRO A 14 -19.12 17.46 21.98
C PRO A 14 -18.99 16.35 20.92
N LYS A 15 -18.49 16.66 19.71
CA LYS A 15 -18.26 15.67 18.65
C LYS A 15 -17.14 14.68 18.99
N LEU A 16 -16.10 15.10 19.71
CA LEU A 16 -14.99 14.22 20.15
C LEU A 16 -15.44 13.19 21.20
N ILE A 17 -16.40 13.57 22.06
CA ILE A 17 -17.03 12.65 23.02
C ILE A 17 -17.91 11.65 22.28
N GLN A 18 -18.65 12.08 21.26
CA GLN A 18 -19.55 11.22 20.48
C GLN A 18 -18.80 10.18 19.63
N ILE A 19 -17.64 10.54 19.07
CA ILE A 19 -16.74 9.61 18.36
C ILE A 19 -16.11 8.61 19.33
N SER A 20 -15.67 9.08 20.51
CA SER A 20 -15.09 8.19 21.54
C SER A 20 -16.12 7.20 22.09
N LEU A 21 -17.38 7.62 22.28
CA LEU A 21 -18.46 6.73 22.71
C LEU A 21 -18.86 5.72 21.63
N SER A 22 -18.86 6.10 20.35
CA SER A 22 -19.20 5.18 19.25
C SER A 22 -18.11 4.12 19.03
N LEU A 23 -16.82 4.48 19.18
CA LEU A 23 -15.71 3.52 19.23
C LEU A 23 -15.80 2.57 20.43
N LEU A 24 -16.14 3.10 21.62
CA LEU A 24 -16.33 2.27 22.81
C LEU A 24 -17.52 1.30 22.66
N LEU A 25 -18.64 1.77 22.07
CA LEU A 25 -19.82 0.95 21.81
C LEU A 25 -19.52 -0.14 20.76
N MET A 26 -18.74 0.17 19.72
CA MET A 26 -18.29 -0.83 18.74
C MET A 26 -17.38 -1.89 19.37
N CYS A 27 -16.50 -1.51 20.30
CA CYS A 27 -15.67 -2.46 21.05
C CYS A 27 -16.51 -3.36 21.98
N LEU A 28 -17.52 -2.80 22.67
CA LEU A 28 -18.42 -3.55 23.52
C LEU A 28 -19.35 -4.49 22.73
N CYS A 29 -19.85 -4.06 21.57
CA CYS A 29 -20.62 -4.94 20.66
C CYS A 29 -19.77 -6.08 20.10
N LYS A 30 -18.49 -5.83 19.79
CA LYS A 30 -17.53 -6.89 19.40
C LYS A 30 -17.27 -7.90 20.53
N ALA A 31 -17.12 -7.42 21.77
CA ALA A 31 -16.95 -8.28 22.94
C ALA A 31 -18.20 -9.14 23.20
N TYR A 32 -19.39 -8.54 23.15
CA TYR A 32 -20.67 -9.23 23.35
C TYR A 32 -20.96 -10.26 22.24
N SER A 33 -20.56 -9.98 20.99
CA SER A 33 -20.68 -10.93 19.88
C SER A 33 -19.73 -12.14 19.99
N ASN A 34 -18.57 -11.95 20.63
CA ASN A 34 -17.61 -13.03 20.86
C ASN A 34 -17.99 -13.88 22.08
N GLU A 35 -18.56 -13.29 23.15
CA GLU A 35 -19.04 -14.06 24.31
C GLU A 35 -20.28 -14.90 23.97
N ASN A 36 -21.24 -14.38 23.19
CA ASN A 36 -22.41 -15.17 22.77
C ASN A 36 -22.05 -16.32 21.81
N ARG A 37 -20.95 -16.19 21.07
CA ARG A 37 -20.45 -17.26 20.19
C ARG A 37 -19.70 -18.35 20.96
N LEU A 38 -19.01 -17.98 22.04
CA LEU A 38 -18.36 -18.92 22.97
C LEU A 38 -19.39 -19.65 23.86
N LEU A 39 -20.47 -18.99 24.26
CA LEU A 39 -21.55 -19.61 25.05
C LEU A 39 -22.41 -20.58 24.21
N SER A 40 -22.60 -20.32 22.91
CA SER A 40 -23.32 -21.25 22.02
C SER A 40 -22.54 -22.52 21.67
N GLU A 41 -21.23 -22.55 21.91
CA GLU A 41 -20.37 -23.71 21.63
C GLU A 41 -20.17 -24.64 22.85
N LEU A 42 -20.77 -24.33 24.02
CA LEU A 42 -20.59 -25.06 25.29
C LEU A 42 -21.85 -25.78 25.82
N GLU A 43 -23.00 -25.72 25.15
CA GLU A 43 -24.28 -26.26 25.66
C GLU A 43 -24.85 -27.50 24.94
N ASN A 44 -24.12 -28.15 24.03
CA ASN A 44 -24.63 -29.35 23.33
C ASN A 44 -23.74 -30.58 23.52
N ASP A 45 -23.69 -31.09 24.75
CA ASP A 45 -23.32 -32.47 25.05
C ASP A 45 -24.37 -33.04 26.00
N GLU A 46 -25.37 -33.77 25.47
CA GLU A 46 -25.93 -35.00 26.07
C GLU A 46 -27.14 -35.57 25.27
N VAL A 47 -26.97 -36.83 24.82
CA VAL A 47 -27.97 -37.91 24.61
C VAL A 47 -29.03 -37.79 23.49
N GLY A 48 -28.97 -38.73 22.53
CA GLY A 48 -30.16 -39.16 21.78
C GLY A 48 -29.89 -39.77 20.41
N VAL A 49 -30.03 -41.09 20.31
CA VAL A 49 -29.85 -41.95 19.11
C VAL A 49 -30.98 -41.73 18.10
N GLU A 50 -30.67 -41.59 16.79
CA GLU A 50 -31.28 -42.35 15.69
C GLU A 50 -30.65 -42.03 14.32
N ALA A 51 -30.59 -43.06 13.49
CA ALA A 51 -29.76 -43.19 12.30
C ALA A 51 -30.35 -42.54 11.04
N TYR A 52 -29.51 -41.88 10.25
CA TYR A 52 -29.62 -41.80 8.79
C TYR A 52 -28.21 -41.77 8.18
N GLU A 53 -27.90 -42.79 7.40
CA GLU A 53 -26.76 -42.80 6.47
C GLU A 53 -27.03 -41.77 5.36
N ASP A 54 -26.09 -40.84 5.12
CA ASP A 54 -25.65 -40.50 3.76
C ASP A 54 -24.47 -39.49 3.74
N GLN A 55 -23.36 -39.98 3.17
CA GLN A 55 -22.23 -39.32 2.49
C GLN A 55 -21.43 -38.19 3.16
N PRO A 56 -20.07 -38.31 3.21
CA PRO A 56 -19.21 -37.22 3.66
C PRO A 56 -19.14 -36.14 2.57
N ILE A 57 -19.59 -34.94 2.91
CA ILE A 57 -19.28 -33.70 2.18
C ILE A 57 -17.76 -33.53 2.24
N TYR A 58 -17.08 -33.92 1.17
CA TYR A 58 -15.70 -33.50 0.92
C TYR A 58 -15.70 -31.97 0.86
N LYS A 59 -15.10 -31.32 1.87
CA LYS A 59 -14.64 -29.94 1.72
C LYS A 59 -13.55 -29.97 0.64
N GLU A 60 -13.93 -29.59 -0.58
CA GLU A 60 -13.00 -29.39 -1.68
C GLU A 60 -11.87 -28.46 -1.22
N GLN A 61 -10.65 -28.98 -1.18
CA GLN A 61 -9.48 -28.11 -1.20
C GLN A 61 -9.51 -27.32 -2.51
N PRO A 62 -9.26 -26.00 -2.51
CA PRO A 62 -9.29 -25.23 -3.73
C PRO A 62 -8.32 -25.84 -4.74
N ASN A 63 -8.88 -26.20 -5.89
CA ASN A 63 -8.18 -26.90 -6.97
C ASN A 63 -6.92 -26.08 -7.33
N HIS A 64 -5.73 -26.56 -6.99
CA HIS A 64 -4.47 -25.81 -7.11
C HIS A 64 -4.13 -25.40 -8.57
N GLU A 65 -4.88 -25.90 -9.55
CA GLU A 65 -4.80 -25.53 -10.97
C GLU A 65 -5.51 -24.19 -11.30
N MET A 66 -6.38 -23.67 -10.44
CA MET A 66 -7.08 -22.39 -10.69
C MET A 66 -6.18 -21.17 -10.55
N PHE A 67 -5.21 -21.21 -9.63
CA PHE A 67 -4.36 -20.05 -9.28
C PHE A 67 -2.95 -20.24 -9.84
N VAL A 68 -2.79 -19.90 -11.11
CA VAL A 68 -1.58 -20.15 -11.89
C VAL A 68 -1.21 -18.90 -12.68
N VAL A 69 0.10 -18.66 -12.80
CA VAL A 69 0.62 -17.58 -13.65
C VAL A 69 0.52 -18.02 -15.12
N ARG A 70 0.05 -17.10 -15.97
CA ARG A 70 -0.16 -17.34 -17.40
C ARG A 70 0.58 -16.32 -18.24
N ASP A 71 1.00 -16.74 -19.44
CA ASP A 71 1.52 -15.82 -20.45
C ASP A 71 0.42 -14.94 -21.07
N LYS A 72 0.79 -14.02 -21.95
CA LYS A 72 -0.16 -13.13 -22.66
C LYS A 72 -1.19 -13.88 -23.52
N ASN A 73 -0.95 -15.14 -23.85
CA ASN A 73 -1.86 -15.99 -24.62
C ASN A 73 -2.73 -16.88 -23.71
N GLY A 74 -2.66 -16.70 -22.39
CA GLY A 74 -3.38 -17.50 -21.40
C GLY A 74 -2.79 -18.89 -21.13
N LYS A 75 -1.62 -19.21 -21.71
CA LYS A 75 -0.95 -20.49 -21.52
C LYS A 75 -0.22 -20.51 -20.18
N LEU A 76 -0.18 -21.70 -19.56
CA LEU A 76 0.62 -21.92 -18.35
C LEU A 76 2.09 -21.64 -18.62
N VAL A 77 2.76 -21.06 -17.63
CA VAL A 77 4.22 -20.87 -17.67
C VAL A 77 4.90 -22.23 -17.55
N ASP A 78 5.63 -22.63 -18.60
CA ASP A 78 6.52 -23.79 -18.54
C ASP A 78 7.83 -23.42 -17.83
N LYS A 79 8.01 -23.94 -16.62
CA LYS A 79 9.19 -23.68 -15.79
C LYS A 79 10.49 -24.11 -16.45
N ASN A 80 10.47 -25.12 -17.32
CA ASN A 80 11.67 -25.60 -18.02
C ASN A 80 12.17 -24.62 -19.09
N ASN A 81 11.30 -23.70 -19.54
CA ASN A 81 11.62 -22.71 -20.56
C ASN A 81 11.95 -21.32 -20.00
N LEU A 82 12.01 -21.17 -18.67
CA LEU A 82 12.42 -19.92 -18.03
C LEU A 82 13.91 -19.69 -18.26
N LYS A 83 14.23 -18.64 -19.02
CA LYS A 83 15.61 -18.29 -19.38
C LYS A 83 16.36 -17.52 -18.29
N ASN A 84 15.64 -16.94 -17.33
CA ASN A 84 16.20 -16.01 -16.36
C ASN A 84 16.13 -16.58 -14.95
N ASN A 85 17.17 -16.34 -14.15
CA ASN A 85 17.21 -16.75 -12.75
C ASN A 85 16.89 -15.55 -11.87
N VAL A 86 15.70 -15.52 -11.26
CA VAL A 86 15.26 -14.38 -10.44
C VAL A 86 16.14 -14.26 -9.18
N LYS A 87 16.79 -13.11 -9.03
CA LYS A 87 17.66 -12.77 -7.88
C LYS A 87 17.08 -11.68 -6.98
N ILE A 88 16.13 -10.90 -7.49
CA ILE A 88 15.45 -9.82 -6.76
C ILE A 88 13.99 -9.74 -7.18
N VAL A 89 13.12 -9.47 -6.21
CA VAL A 89 11.67 -9.35 -6.38
C VAL A 89 11.24 -8.00 -5.87
N PHE A 90 10.58 -7.24 -6.74
CA PHE A 90 9.90 -5.99 -6.42
C PHE A 90 8.40 -6.27 -6.40
N SER A 91 7.78 -6.13 -5.23
CA SER A 91 6.34 -6.28 -5.09
C SER A 91 5.73 -4.94 -4.76
N ASP A 92 4.71 -4.56 -5.52
CA ASP A 92 3.76 -3.58 -5.04
C ASP A 92 3.03 -4.07 -3.77
N LEU A 93 2.44 -3.12 -3.04
CA LEU A 93 1.75 -3.32 -1.77
C LEU A 93 0.23 -3.42 -1.96
N ASP A 94 -0.49 -2.30 -1.96
CA ASP A 94 -1.96 -2.27 -2.04
C ASP A 94 -2.46 -2.80 -3.38
N GLY A 95 -3.40 -3.75 -3.38
CA GLY A 95 -3.88 -4.34 -4.64
C GLY A 95 -2.95 -5.39 -5.24
N THR A 96 -1.79 -5.67 -4.62
CA THR A 96 -0.84 -6.72 -5.05
C THR A 96 -0.49 -7.70 -3.93
N LEU A 97 0.29 -7.26 -2.94
CA LEU A 97 0.59 -8.03 -1.72
C LEU A 97 -0.57 -7.95 -0.71
N LEU A 98 -1.18 -6.76 -0.69
CA LEU A 98 -2.44 -6.27 -0.15
C LEU A 98 -3.69 -6.99 -0.64
N ASN A 99 -4.36 -7.81 0.18
CA ASN A 99 -5.75 -8.18 -0.14
C ASN A 99 -6.71 -6.99 0.04
N ASP A 100 -7.98 -7.14 -0.33
CA ASP A 100 -8.98 -6.06 -0.28
C ASP A 100 -9.32 -5.58 1.15
N HIS A 101 -8.84 -6.30 2.17
CA HIS A 101 -8.95 -5.91 3.58
C HIS A 101 -7.68 -5.21 4.09
N HIS A 102 -6.79 -4.77 3.19
CA HIS A 102 -5.48 -4.18 3.47
C HIS A 102 -4.59 -5.06 4.36
N LYS A 103 -4.65 -6.39 4.17
CA LYS A 103 -3.82 -7.35 4.91
C LYS A 103 -3.00 -8.21 3.97
N ALA A 104 -1.73 -8.40 4.31
CA ALA A 104 -0.91 -9.42 3.66
C ALA A 104 -1.34 -10.80 4.17
N SER A 105 -1.54 -11.75 3.26
CA SER A 105 -1.86 -13.12 3.66
C SER A 105 -0.64 -13.79 4.31
N LYS A 106 -0.91 -14.74 5.21
CA LYS A 106 0.16 -15.56 5.81
C LYS A 106 0.95 -16.33 4.75
N LEU A 107 0.31 -16.72 3.63
CA LEU A 107 0.97 -17.47 2.57
C LEU A 107 1.92 -16.59 1.76
N ASN A 108 1.52 -15.38 1.40
CA ASN A 108 2.38 -14.39 0.74
C ASN A 108 3.61 -14.09 1.60
N ILE A 109 3.41 -13.74 2.88
CA ILE A 109 4.51 -13.40 3.80
C ILE A 109 5.49 -14.57 3.98
N LYS A 110 4.98 -15.79 4.20
CA LYS A 110 5.85 -16.99 4.31
C LYS A 110 6.63 -17.26 3.02
N SER A 111 6.04 -16.96 1.87
CA SER A 111 6.70 -17.16 0.57
C SER A 111 7.82 -16.16 0.34
N LEU A 112 7.61 -14.89 0.72
CA LEU A 112 8.66 -13.87 0.73
C LEU A 112 9.83 -14.31 1.63
N ALA A 113 9.56 -14.78 2.84
CA ALA A 113 10.60 -15.26 3.76
C ALA A 113 11.37 -16.47 3.20
N LYS A 114 10.67 -17.44 2.59
CA LYS A 114 11.32 -18.56 1.90
C LYS A 114 12.20 -18.10 0.74
N ALA A 115 11.75 -17.13 -0.05
CA ALA A 115 12.53 -16.57 -1.14
C ALA A 115 13.79 -15.86 -0.63
N GLN A 116 13.67 -15.06 0.43
CA GLN A 116 14.80 -14.45 1.11
C GLN A 116 15.81 -15.50 1.60
N ASN A 117 15.36 -16.59 2.21
CA ASN A 117 16.23 -17.67 2.68
C ASN A 117 16.97 -18.41 1.55
N LYS A 118 16.49 -18.32 0.31
CA LYS A 118 17.19 -18.80 -0.89
C LYS A 118 18.17 -17.77 -1.48
N GLY A 119 18.34 -16.62 -0.83
CA GLY A 119 19.21 -15.54 -1.29
C GLY A 119 18.55 -14.56 -2.27
N ILE A 120 17.24 -14.68 -2.52
CA ILE A 120 16.50 -13.77 -3.38
C ILE A 120 16.16 -12.50 -2.59
N LYS A 121 16.53 -11.34 -3.10
CA LYS A 121 16.23 -10.07 -2.42
C LYS A 121 14.76 -9.72 -2.58
N ILE A 122 14.13 -9.29 -1.50
CA ILE A 122 12.72 -8.90 -1.47
C ILE A 122 12.65 -7.40 -1.23
N VAL A 123 11.94 -6.70 -2.10
CA VAL A 123 11.81 -5.24 -2.08
C VAL A 123 10.34 -4.87 -2.20
N ILE A 124 9.84 -4.10 -1.24
CA ILE A 124 8.52 -3.46 -1.35
C ILE A 124 8.65 -2.22 -2.23
N SER A 125 7.73 -2.04 -3.17
CA SER A 125 7.71 -0.91 -4.11
C SER A 125 6.34 -0.26 -4.16
N THR A 126 6.13 0.82 -3.40
CA THR A 126 4.79 1.35 -3.12
C THR A 126 4.69 2.87 -3.25
N GLY A 127 3.47 3.36 -3.47
CA GLY A 127 3.12 4.78 -3.39
C GLY A 127 3.08 5.30 -1.95
N ARG A 128 3.00 4.41 -0.96
CA ARG A 128 3.02 4.76 0.46
C ARG A 128 4.42 5.21 0.91
N PRO A 129 4.53 6.06 1.94
CA PRO A 129 5.78 6.24 2.66
C PRO A 129 6.12 5.02 3.54
N ILE A 130 7.39 4.86 3.90
CA ILE A 130 7.87 3.69 4.65
C ILE A 130 7.16 3.50 5.99
N PHE A 131 6.85 4.57 6.72
CA PHE A 131 6.14 4.48 7.99
C PHE A 131 4.70 3.96 7.83
N SER A 132 4.05 4.29 6.70
CA SER A 132 2.70 3.81 6.36
C SER A 132 2.70 2.34 5.96
N ALA A 133 3.68 1.92 5.13
CA ALA A 133 3.91 0.50 4.86
C ALA A 133 4.23 -0.29 6.14
N ASN A 134 5.05 0.26 7.04
CA ASN A 134 5.36 -0.35 8.32
C ASN A 134 4.13 -0.48 9.24
N TYR A 135 3.23 0.50 9.24
CA TYR A 135 1.97 0.39 9.96
C TYR A 135 1.12 -0.80 9.49
N LEU A 136 1.09 -1.07 8.17
CA LEU A 136 0.29 -2.14 7.59
C LEU A 136 0.89 -3.54 7.74
N ILE A 137 2.19 -3.69 7.49
CA ILE A 137 2.84 -5.01 7.40
C ILE A 137 4.06 -5.18 8.31
N GLY A 138 4.46 -4.15 9.07
CA GLY A 138 5.69 -4.16 9.86
C GLY A 138 5.76 -5.30 10.88
N GLU A 139 4.64 -5.64 11.52
CA GLU A 139 4.59 -6.80 12.43
C GLU A 139 4.87 -8.12 11.71
N ASP A 140 4.23 -8.35 10.56
CA ASP A 140 4.38 -9.58 9.79
C ASP A 140 5.79 -9.69 9.18
N ILE A 141 6.33 -8.58 8.68
CA ILE A 141 7.70 -8.47 8.20
C ILE A 141 8.68 -8.85 9.31
N LYS A 142 8.56 -8.23 10.49
CA LYS A 142 9.45 -8.50 11.64
C LYS A 142 9.35 -9.94 12.13
N LYS A 143 8.13 -10.50 12.27
CA LYS A 143 7.92 -11.88 12.73
C LYS A 143 8.52 -12.94 11.80
N ASN A 144 8.73 -12.60 10.53
CA ASN A 144 9.26 -13.50 9.51
C ASN A 144 10.70 -13.18 9.08
N ASN A 145 11.44 -12.39 9.88
CA ASN A 145 12.82 -11.99 9.58
C ASN A 145 12.99 -11.31 8.21
N LEU A 146 11.94 -10.65 7.73
CA LEU A 146 11.99 -9.80 6.54
C LEU A 146 12.35 -8.36 6.96
N SER A 147 12.67 -7.54 5.97
CA SER A 147 12.96 -6.11 6.16
C SER A 147 12.13 -5.27 5.20
N LEU A 148 11.85 -4.03 5.60
CA LEU A 148 11.33 -2.99 4.71
C LEU A 148 12.48 -2.27 3.96
N THR A 149 13.73 -2.48 4.38
CA THR A 149 14.92 -1.97 3.70
C THR A 149 15.74 -3.15 3.13
N PRO A 150 16.13 -3.13 1.84
CA PRO A 150 15.87 -2.09 0.84
C PRO A 150 14.39 -1.97 0.45
N GLY A 151 13.96 -0.79 0.01
CA GLY A 151 12.56 -0.51 -0.33
C GLY A 151 12.37 0.75 -1.16
N ILE A 152 11.33 0.78 -1.99
CA ILE A 152 10.97 1.91 -2.87
C ILE A 152 9.63 2.45 -2.38
N TYR A 153 9.59 3.74 -2.06
CA TYR A 153 8.45 4.40 -1.42
C TYR A 153 8.10 5.70 -2.12
N LEU A 154 6.89 6.19 -1.86
CA LEU A 154 6.38 7.43 -2.46
C LEU A 154 6.55 7.41 -3.99
N ASN A 155 6.20 6.28 -4.62
CA ASN A 155 6.35 6.03 -6.06
C ASN A 155 7.79 6.24 -6.57
N GLY A 156 8.80 5.95 -5.74
CA GLY A 156 10.21 6.11 -6.10
C GLY A 156 10.79 7.48 -5.80
N CYS A 157 10.03 8.40 -5.19
CA CYS A 157 10.61 9.65 -4.66
C CYS A 157 11.66 9.36 -3.59
N THR A 158 11.47 8.29 -2.82
CA THR A 158 12.44 7.80 -1.84
C THR A 158 12.75 6.34 -2.08
N THR A 159 14.03 5.99 -2.19
CA THR A 159 14.48 4.60 -2.25
C THR A 159 15.53 4.37 -1.18
N TYR A 160 15.32 3.37 -0.33
CA TYR A 160 16.24 3.00 0.74
C TYR A 160 17.08 1.79 0.33
N GLY A 161 18.38 1.86 0.63
CA GLY A 161 19.32 0.76 0.53
C GLY A 161 19.17 -0.27 1.65
N PRO A 162 19.99 -1.33 1.64
CA PRO A 162 19.89 -2.45 2.58
C PRO A 162 20.07 -2.03 4.03
N ASN A 163 20.91 -1.01 4.26
CA ASN A 163 21.27 -0.54 5.59
C ASN A 163 20.36 0.62 6.07
N GLY A 164 19.31 0.94 5.31
CA GLY A 164 18.41 2.07 5.58
C GLY A 164 18.96 3.43 5.15
N ASP A 165 20.09 3.45 4.42
CA ASP A 165 20.58 4.65 3.75
C ASP A 165 19.66 5.04 2.58
N ILE A 166 19.55 6.34 2.30
CA ILE A 166 18.72 6.85 1.21
C ILE A 166 19.54 6.87 -0.09
N ILE A 167 19.11 6.10 -1.09
CA ILE A 167 19.71 6.00 -2.43
C ILE A 167 19.09 7.04 -3.38
N ILE A 168 17.77 7.23 -3.31
CA ILE A 168 17.04 8.27 -4.04
C ILE A 168 16.32 9.15 -3.01
N ASP A 169 16.55 10.47 -3.07
CA ASP A 169 15.99 11.48 -2.16
C ASP A 169 15.34 12.65 -2.93
N ASN A 170 14.33 12.37 -3.74
CA ASN A 170 13.70 13.34 -4.63
C ASN A 170 12.55 14.08 -3.92
N TYR A 171 12.88 15.08 -3.11
CA TYR A 171 11.91 16.00 -2.51
C TYR A 171 11.62 17.21 -3.42
N ILE A 172 10.46 17.82 -3.23
CA ILE A 172 10.00 19.00 -3.96
C ILE A 172 10.79 20.22 -3.46
N ASP A 173 11.30 21.02 -4.39
CA ASP A 173 12.05 22.25 -4.07
C ASP A 173 11.23 23.18 -3.16
N LYS A 174 11.90 23.81 -2.19
CA LYS A 174 11.28 24.67 -1.18
C LYS A 174 10.51 25.85 -1.80
N LYS A 175 11.03 26.45 -2.88
CA LYS A 175 10.34 27.55 -3.56
C LYS A 175 9.07 27.03 -4.23
N LEU A 176 9.15 25.87 -4.87
CA LEU A 176 7.98 25.23 -5.47
C LEU A 176 6.92 24.82 -4.43
N ILE A 177 7.31 24.33 -3.26
CA ILE A 177 6.38 24.08 -2.15
C ILE A 177 5.61 25.35 -1.78
N MET A 178 6.30 26.49 -1.65
CA MET A 178 5.63 27.74 -1.32
C MET A 178 4.79 28.29 -2.48
N ASP A 179 5.21 28.10 -3.73
CA ASP A 179 4.39 28.47 -4.90
C ASP A 179 3.08 27.66 -4.94
N ILE A 180 3.16 26.35 -4.67
CA ILE A 180 1.99 25.48 -4.56
C ILE A 180 1.12 25.92 -3.39
N TYR A 181 1.68 26.06 -2.19
CA TYR A 181 0.93 26.51 -1.00
C TYR A 181 0.16 27.82 -1.25
N ASN A 182 0.83 28.83 -1.81
CA ASN A 182 0.21 30.13 -2.09
C ASN A 182 -0.91 30.02 -3.15
N PHE A 183 -0.66 29.30 -4.25
CA PHE A 183 -1.68 29.05 -5.26
C PHE A 183 -2.89 28.30 -4.68
N SER A 184 -2.64 27.28 -3.86
CA SER A 184 -3.68 26.53 -3.18
C SER A 184 -4.46 27.41 -2.20
N LYS A 185 -3.83 28.39 -1.56
CA LYS A 185 -4.46 29.30 -0.62
C LYS A 185 -5.39 30.26 -1.35
N GLU A 186 -4.92 30.83 -2.46
CA GLU A 186 -5.72 31.68 -3.36
C GLU A 186 -6.95 30.94 -3.91
N ASN A 187 -6.86 29.63 -4.11
CA ASN A 187 -7.94 28.79 -4.61
C ASN A 187 -8.77 28.09 -3.51
N ASN A 188 -8.54 28.38 -2.22
CA ASN A 188 -9.23 27.74 -1.07
C ASN A 188 -9.08 26.20 -1.01
N LEU A 189 -7.91 25.69 -1.38
CA LEU A 189 -7.60 24.26 -1.43
C LEU A 189 -6.58 23.80 -0.37
N VAL A 190 -5.86 24.72 0.30
CA VAL A 190 -4.80 24.36 1.29
C VAL A 190 -5.31 23.41 2.37
N ASN A 191 -6.52 23.63 2.89
CA ASN A 191 -7.08 22.81 3.95
C ASN A 191 -7.53 21.42 3.47
N ARG A 192 -7.47 21.15 2.16
CA ARG A 192 -7.78 19.84 1.57
C ARG A 192 -6.51 19.01 1.30
N MET A 193 -5.35 19.52 1.68
CA MET A 193 -4.06 18.96 1.31
C MET A 193 -3.41 18.14 2.43
N VAL A 194 -2.82 17.02 2.04
CA VAL A 194 -1.91 16.23 2.85
C VAL A 194 -0.52 16.33 2.25
N TRP A 195 0.44 16.78 3.05
CA TRP A 195 1.84 17.00 2.66
C TRP A 195 2.69 15.86 3.22
N TYR A 196 3.39 15.12 2.36
CA TYR A 196 4.12 13.91 2.74
C TYR A 196 5.61 14.22 2.89
N SER A 197 6.13 13.99 4.10
CA SER A 197 7.57 13.80 4.30
C SER A 197 7.93 12.31 4.29
N SER A 198 9.21 12.01 4.48
CA SER A 198 9.70 10.64 4.66
C SER A 198 9.23 9.98 5.96
N GLU A 199 8.88 10.76 6.98
CA GLU A 199 8.59 10.25 8.34
C GLU A 199 7.14 10.43 8.78
N LYS A 200 6.47 11.46 8.24
CA LYS A 200 5.11 11.85 8.63
C LYS A 200 4.36 12.49 7.48
N THR A 201 3.05 12.53 7.62
CA THR A 201 2.16 13.39 6.83
C THR A 201 1.72 14.60 7.64
N TYR A 202 1.37 15.68 6.94
CA TYR A 202 0.97 16.96 7.55
C TYR A 202 -0.27 17.54 6.90
N THR A 203 -1.05 18.29 7.67
CA THR A 203 -2.21 19.09 7.21
C THR A 203 -2.23 20.44 7.95
N PHE A 204 -3.07 21.37 7.50
CA PHE A 204 -3.30 22.64 8.20
C PHE A 204 -4.48 22.59 9.18
N GLU A 205 -5.42 21.67 8.97
CA GLU A 205 -6.53 21.43 9.88
C GLU A 205 -7.13 20.04 9.66
N MET A 206 -7.89 19.56 10.65
CA MET A 206 -8.77 18.40 10.48
C MET A 206 -10.13 18.83 9.96
N ASN A 207 -10.59 18.20 8.89
CA ASN A 207 -11.89 18.42 8.27
C ASN A 207 -12.33 17.17 7.51
N GLU A 208 -13.50 17.25 6.86
CA GLU A 208 -14.10 16.13 6.12
C GLU A 208 -13.22 15.56 5.00
N TYR A 209 -12.37 16.40 4.35
CA TYR A 209 -11.46 15.95 3.29
C TYR A 209 -10.31 15.12 3.85
N ILE A 210 -9.83 15.49 5.04
CA ILE A 210 -8.81 14.72 5.75
C ILE A 210 -9.42 13.45 6.34
N ASP A 211 -10.65 13.49 6.84
CA ASP A 211 -11.38 12.29 7.29
C ASP A 211 -11.54 11.28 6.14
N GLN A 212 -11.84 11.76 4.92
CA GLN A 212 -11.87 10.92 3.72
C GLN A 212 -10.50 10.32 3.41
N TYR A 213 -9.43 11.12 3.46
CA TYR A 213 -8.06 10.63 3.27
C TYR A 213 -7.69 9.52 4.28
N LEU A 214 -8.12 9.63 5.54
CA LEU A 214 -7.84 8.65 6.58
C LEU A 214 -8.47 7.27 6.32
N THR A 215 -9.46 7.18 5.43
CA THR A 215 -9.98 5.89 4.97
C THR A 215 -8.99 5.13 4.09
N LEU A 216 -8.09 5.83 3.40
CA LEU A 216 -7.04 5.24 2.56
C LEU A 216 -5.73 5.02 3.34
N GLU A 217 -5.35 6.01 4.14
CA GLU A 217 -4.15 5.97 4.96
C GLU A 217 -4.55 6.24 6.42
N PRO A 218 -4.73 5.21 7.25
CA PRO A 218 -5.24 5.34 8.62
C PRO A 218 -4.17 5.87 9.60
N ILE A 219 -3.43 6.91 9.20
CA ILE A 219 -2.40 7.59 9.97
C ILE A 219 -2.74 9.08 10.01
N ILE A 220 -3.01 9.56 11.21
CA ILE A 220 -3.40 10.95 11.46
C ILE A 220 -2.23 11.88 11.07
N PRO A 221 -2.42 12.81 10.12
CA PRO A 221 -1.40 13.79 9.79
C PRO A 221 -1.21 14.80 10.94
N ASP A 222 0.03 15.24 11.13
CA ASP A 222 0.35 16.29 12.09
C ASP A 222 -0.20 17.64 11.57
N ILE A 223 -0.87 18.39 12.44
CA ILE A 223 -1.31 19.75 12.12
C ILE A 223 -0.12 20.71 12.22
N ILE A 224 0.16 21.44 11.15
CA ILE A 224 1.30 22.36 11.06
C ILE A 224 0.89 23.76 10.61
N ASP A 225 1.80 24.72 10.80
CA ASP A 225 1.69 26.07 10.26
C ASP A 225 2.58 26.26 9.00
N GLU A 226 2.46 27.44 8.39
CA GLU A 226 3.17 27.79 7.15
C GLU A 226 4.70 27.76 7.33
N GLU A 227 5.21 28.22 8.48
CA GLU A 227 6.65 28.26 8.75
C GLU A 227 7.22 26.85 8.96
N THR A 228 6.46 25.95 9.57
CA THR A 228 6.82 24.53 9.68
C THR A 228 6.84 23.88 8.31
N LEU A 229 5.81 24.09 7.47
CA LEU A 229 5.77 23.55 6.10
C LEU A 229 7.00 23.98 5.30
N LYS A 230 7.34 25.27 5.36
CA LYS A 230 8.49 25.88 4.66
C LYS A 230 9.84 25.28 5.05
N ASN A 231 9.94 24.66 6.23
CA ASN A 231 11.17 24.04 6.73
C ASN A 231 11.10 22.50 6.73
N THR A 232 10.05 21.92 6.15
CA THR A 232 9.86 20.48 6.04
C THR A 232 10.22 19.98 4.64
N LYS A 233 10.95 18.87 4.55
CA LYS A 233 11.16 18.18 3.27
C LYS A 233 9.88 17.45 2.86
N ILE A 234 9.26 17.89 1.77
CA ILE A 234 8.03 17.30 1.23
C ILE A 234 8.35 16.61 -0.09
N TYR A 235 7.87 15.38 -0.25
CA TYR A 235 8.10 14.53 -1.44
C TYR A 235 6.86 14.43 -2.31
N LYS A 236 5.69 14.48 -1.68
CA LYS A 236 4.40 14.32 -2.32
C LYS A 236 3.38 15.23 -1.65
N ILE A 237 2.45 15.76 -2.44
CA ILE A 237 1.28 16.49 -1.96
C ILE A 237 0.06 15.78 -2.53
N LEU A 238 -0.91 15.50 -1.68
CA LEU A 238 -2.18 14.91 -2.10
C LEU A 238 -3.30 15.89 -1.78
N ILE A 239 -4.13 16.19 -2.76
CA ILE A 239 -5.29 17.06 -2.64
C ILE A 239 -6.53 16.17 -2.62
N SER A 240 -7.23 16.15 -1.49
CA SER A 240 -8.49 15.41 -1.32
C SER A 240 -9.65 16.23 -1.89
N LEU A 241 -10.39 15.61 -2.81
CA LEU A 241 -11.37 16.25 -3.69
C LEU A 241 -12.63 15.39 -3.78
N ASN A 242 -13.67 15.98 -4.37
CA ASN A 242 -14.92 15.32 -4.69
C ASN A 242 -15.04 15.19 -6.21
N GLU A 243 -15.86 14.26 -6.70
CA GLU A 243 -16.02 14.01 -8.14
C GLU A 243 -16.40 15.29 -8.92
N GLU A 244 -17.18 16.17 -8.29
CA GLU A 244 -17.64 17.43 -8.88
C GLU A 244 -16.51 18.42 -9.20
N ASN A 245 -15.44 18.45 -8.40
CA ASN A 245 -14.34 19.42 -8.58
C ASN A 245 -13.01 18.79 -9.02
N LEU A 246 -12.93 17.46 -9.08
CA LEU A 246 -11.72 16.75 -9.48
C LEU A 246 -11.16 17.26 -10.81
N SER A 247 -12.00 17.27 -11.86
CA SER A 247 -11.57 17.64 -13.21
C SER A 247 -11.11 19.09 -13.33
N SER A 248 -11.80 20.01 -12.65
CA SER A 248 -11.44 21.43 -12.67
C SER A 248 -10.18 21.70 -11.87
N VAL A 249 -10.04 21.11 -10.68
CA VAL A 249 -8.85 21.24 -9.85
C VAL A 249 -7.64 20.59 -10.54
N PHE A 250 -7.78 19.37 -11.06
CA PHE A 250 -6.71 18.72 -11.81
C PHE A 250 -6.23 19.60 -12.98
N LYS A 251 -7.15 20.19 -13.74
CA LYS A 251 -6.82 21.05 -14.88
C LYS A 251 -6.06 22.30 -14.45
N ILE A 252 -6.48 23.01 -13.40
CA ILE A 252 -5.78 24.23 -12.97
C ILE A 252 -4.38 23.94 -12.41
N TYR A 253 -4.17 22.81 -11.72
CA TYR A 253 -2.82 22.44 -11.25
C TYR A 253 -1.93 21.98 -12.40
N GLN A 254 -2.49 21.23 -13.36
CA GLN A 254 -1.78 20.85 -14.56
C GLN A 254 -1.35 22.10 -15.35
N ASP A 255 -2.27 23.03 -15.62
CA ASP A 255 -1.96 24.25 -16.36
C ASP A 255 -0.95 25.15 -15.62
N LYS A 256 -0.95 25.13 -14.28
CA LYS A 256 -0.08 25.99 -13.46
C LYS A 256 1.31 25.41 -13.20
N PHE A 257 1.42 24.09 -13.06
CA PHE A 257 2.63 23.45 -12.52
C PHE A 257 3.15 22.27 -13.34
N SER A 258 2.53 21.88 -14.45
CA SER A 258 2.99 20.73 -15.29
C SER A 258 4.29 20.97 -16.07
N ASP A 259 4.94 22.13 -15.88
CA ASP A 259 6.34 22.40 -16.26
C ASP A 259 7.35 22.23 -15.09
N ARG A 260 6.89 22.17 -13.83
CA ARG A 260 7.72 22.11 -12.60
C ARG A 260 7.51 20.91 -11.67
N ILE A 261 6.34 20.27 -11.66
CA ILE A 261 6.03 19.02 -10.94
C ILE A 261 5.08 18.06 -11.69
N SER A 262 5.18 16.75 -11.46
CA SER A 262 4.16 15.81 -11.95
C SER A 262 2.83 16.12 -11.28
N VAL A 263 1.75 16.14 -12.06
CA VAL A 263 0.37 16.27 -11.59
C VAL A 263 -0.40 15.07 -12.10
N SER A 264 -0.82 14.18 -11.19
CA SER A 264 -1.54 12.96 -11.53
C SER A 264 -2.86 12.86 -10.78
N ASN A 265 -3.73 11.96 -11.25
CA ASN A 265 -5.02 11.64 -10.67
C ASN A 265 -5.13 10.11 -10.62
N PRO A 266 -4.62 9.46 -9.56
CA PRO A 266 -4.55 8.00 -9.49
C PRO A 266 -5.89 7.37 -9.10
N ILE A 267 -6.79 8.12 -8.44
CA ILE A 267 -8.08 7.66 -7.93
C ILE A 267 -9.06 8.84 -8.05
N THR A 268 -10.34 8.55 -8.31
CA THR A 268 -11.42 9.50 -8.63
C THR A 268 -11.63 10.69 -7.67
N THR A 269 -10.95 10.74 -6.53
CA THR A 269 -11.12 11.79 -5.52
C THR A 269 -9.79 12.43 -5.10
N TYR A 270 -8.70 12.18 -5.83
CA TYR A 270 -7.38 12.72 -5.46
C TYR A 270 -6.61 13.29 -6.64
N VAL A 271 -5.93 14.40 -6.38
CA VAL A 271 -4.84 14.90 -7.23
C VAL A 271 -3.53 14.75 -6.46
N GLU A 272 -2.53 14.16 -7.09
CA GLU A 272 -1.20 14.00 -6.51
C GLU A 272 -0.18 14.87 -7.23
N LEU A 273 0.70 15.48 -6.45
CA LEU A 273 1.85 16.23 -6.93
C LEU A 273 3.12 15.62 -6.38
N PHE A 274 4.07 15.32 -7.26
CA PHE A 274 5.35 14.71 -6.91
C PHE A 274 6.39 14.97 -8.00
N HIS A 275 7.66 14.66 -7.74
CA HIS A 275 8.75 14.98 -8.67
C HIS A 275 8.58 14.35 -10.08
N TYR A 276 9.04 15.01 -11.15
CA TYR A 276 8.87 14.48 -12.53
C TYR A 276 9.59 13.18 -12.80
N ASN A 277 10.83 13.12 -12.33
CA ASN A 277 11.74 12.03 -12.66
C ASN A 277 11.63 10.89 -11.65
N THR A 278 10.43 10.63 -11.13
CA THR A 278 10.21 9.59 -10.12
C THR A 278 9.06 8.70 -10.53
N ASN A 279 9.40 7.43 -10.69
CA ASN A 279 8.48 6.32 -10.73
C ASN A 279 9.14 5.15 -10.00
N LYS A 280 8.39 4.07 -9.76
CA LYS A 280 8.91 2.88 -9.07
C LYS A 280 10.10 2.26 -9.82
N PHE A 281 10.14 2.37 -11.15
CA PHE A 281 11.22 1.78 -11.96
C PHE A 281 12.58 2.46 -11.77
N GLU A 282 12.62 3.76 -11.48
CA GLU A 282 13.88 4.43 -11.13
C GLU A 282 14.51 3.80 -9.87
N GLY A 283 13.71 3.52 -8.84
CA GLY A 283 14.15 2.79 -7.65
C GLY A 283 14.59 1.35 -7.95
N VAL A 284 13.88 0.66 -8.86
CA VAL A 284 14.25 -0.68 -9.33
C VAL A 284 15.64 -0.68 -9.96
N LYS A 285 15.92 0.29 -10.84
CA LYS A 285 17.22 0.42 -11.50
C LYS A 285 18.35 0.67 -10.50
N GLU A 286 18.16 1.61 -9.58
CA GLU A 286 19.20 1.94 -8.58
C GLU A 286 19.45 0.78 -7.61
N LEU A 287 18.42 0.06 -7.17
CA LEU A 287 18.61 -1.13 -6.32
C LEU A 287 19.25 -2.30 -7.07
N CYS A 288 18.83 -2.57 -8.32
CA CYS A 288 19.47 -3.58 -9.16
C CYS A 288 20.96 -3.28 -9.36
N LYS A 289 21.30 -2.03 -9.68
CA LYS A 289 22.68 -1.55 -9.80
C LYS A 289 23.46 -1.68 -8.48
N HIS A 290 22.86 -1.30 -7.35
CA HIS A 290 23.48 -1.41 -6.03
C HIS A 290 23.86 -2.85 -5.68
N PHE A 291 23.05 -3.82 -6.09
CA PHE A 291 23.29 -5.25 -5.84
C PHE A 291 24.04 -5.98 -6.95
N ASP A 292 24.46 -5.29 -8.01
CA ASP A 292 25.03 -5.91 -9.22
C ASP A 292 24.12 -7.01 -9.81
N ILE A 293 22.82 -6.72 -9.86
CA ILE A 293 21.79 -7.60 -10.43
C ILE A 293 21.32 -7.00 -11.75
N SER A 294 21.36 -7.79 -12.82
CA SER A 294 20.77 -7.39 -14.10
C SER A 294 19.26 -7.24 -13.97
N LEU A 295 18.67 -6.24 -14.62
CA LEU A 295 17.21 -6.11 -14.72
C LEU A 295 16.56 -7.37 -15.31
N ASN A 296 17.28 -8.13 -16.14
CA ASN A 296 16.79 -9.42 -16.66
C ASN A 296 16.60 -10.49 -15.57
N ASP A 297 17.34 -10.39 -14.46
CA ASP A 297 17.24 -11.27 -13.30
C ASP A 297 16.28 -10.71 -12.21
N ALA A 298 15.53 -9.64 -12.52
CA ALA A 298 14.54 -9.06 -11.64
C ALA A 298 13.11 -9.54 -11.97
N LEU A 299 12.32 -9.72 -10.91
CA LEU A 299 10.87 -9.95 -10.95
C LEU A 299 10.14 -8.71 -10.42
N ALA A 300 9.15 -8.20 -11.15
CA ALA A 300 8.23 -7.16 -10.66
C ALA A 300 6.79 -7.68 -10.64
N ILE A 301 6.03 -7.33 -9.60
CA ILE A 301 4.62 -7.70 -9.42
C ILE A 301 3.84 -6.42 -9.07
N GLY A 302 2.74 -6.15 -9.77
CA GLY A 302 1.96 -4.92 -9.57
C GLY A 302 0.54 -4.99 -10.13
N ASP A 303 -0.25 -3.96 -9.86
CA ASP A 303 -1.66 -3.84 -10.28
C ASP A 303 -2.04 -2.46 -10.80
N GLY A 304 -1.37 -1.41 -10.32
CA GLY A 304 -1.68 0.00 -10.60
C GLY A 304 -0.93 0.60 -11.78
N ASP A 305 -1.36 1.79 -12.20
CA ASP A 305 -0.72 2.55 -13.27
C ASP A 305 0.72 2.95 -12.91
N ASN A 306 0.99 3.20 -11.62
CA ASN A 306 2.32 3.49 -11.08
C ASN A 306 3.28 2.29 -11.09
N ASP A 307 2.83 1.10 -11.50
CA ASP A 307 3.66 -0.10 -11.69
C ASP A 307 4.09 -0.30 -13.14
N ILE A 308 3.46 0.38 -14.11
CA ILE A 308 3.64 0.12 -15.54
C ILE A 308 5.10 0.18 -15.96
N GLU A 309 5.84 1.21 -15.56
CA GLU A 309 7.25 1.36 -15.95
C GLU A 309 8.10 0.22 -15.38
N MET A 310 7.85 -0.22 -14.14
CA MET A 310 8.63 -1.32 -13.56
C MET A 310 8.28 -2.65 -14.19
N LEU A 311 7.00 -2.88 -14.51
CA LEU A 311 6.54 -4.10 -15.18
C LEU A 311 7.11 -4.22 -16.60
N GLN A 312 7.25 -3.11 -17.32
CA GLN A 312 7.88 -3.10 -18.63
C GLN A 312 9.41 -3.28 -18.57
N GLY A 313 10.04 -2.72 -17.53
CA GLY A 313 11.48 -2.56 -17.45
C GLY A 313 12.30 -3.77 -16.96
N VAL A 314 11.65 -4.79 -16.40
CA VAL A 314 12.34 -5.97 -15.82
C VAL A 314 12.24 -7.24 -16.69
N GLY A 315 13.10 -8.21 -16.37
CA GLY A 315 13.19 -9.51 -17.04
C GLY A 315 11.95 -10.37 -16.87
N THR A 316 11.32 -10.33 -15.71
CA THR A 316 10.07 -11.05 -15.44
C THR A 316 9.09 -10.09 -14.77
N SER A 317 7.88 -9.97 -15.30
CA SER A 317 6.87 -9.10 -14.70
C SER A 317 5.49 -9.74 -14.72
N ILE A 318 4.75 -9.51 -13.65
CA ILE A 318 3.43 -10.09 -13.43
C ILE A 318 2.46 -8.97 -13.04
N ALA A 319 1.40 -8.81 -13.82
CA ALA A 319 0.23 -8.06 -13.37
C ALA A 319 -0.74 -9.03 -12.68
N VAL A 320 -1.29 -8.65 -11.53
CA VAL A 320 -2.28 -9.47 -10.82
C VAL A 320 -3.65 -9.44 -11.52
N GLN A 321 -4.51 -10.41 -11.22
CA GLN A 321 -5.79 -10.56 -11.91
C GLN A 321 -6.75 -9.37 -11.68
N ASN A 322 -6.68 -8.68 -10.54
CA ASN A 322 -7.47 -7.48 -10.26
C ASN A 322 -6.94 -6.22 -10.97
N ALA A 323 -5.75 -6.27 -11.57
CA ALA A 323 -5.15 -5.12 -12.26
C ALA A 323 -5.97 -4.64 -13.46
N ALA A 324 -5.86 -3.34 -13.76
CA ALA A 324 -6.45 -2.75 -14.96
C ALA A 324 -5.89 -3.37 -16.25
N SER A 325 -6.64 -3.25 -17.36
CA SER A 325 -6.22 -3.84 -18.63
C SER A 325 -4.90 -3.27 -19.15
N GLU A 326 -4.65 -1.98 -18.95
CA GLU A 326 -3.39 -1.34 -19.37
C GLU A 326 -2.20 -1.86 -18.55
N THR A 327 -2.33 -2.00 -17.23
CA THR A 327 -1.30 -2.63 -16.40
C THR A 327 -1.02 -4.07 -16.82
N LYS A 328 -2.05 -4.87 -17.10
CA LYS A 328 -1.87 -6.25 -17.60
C LYS A 328 -1.13 -6.32 -18.93
N LYS A 329 -1.37 -5.38 -19.84
CA LYS A 329 -0.65 -5.31 -21.13
C LYS A 329 0.83 -4.99 -20.94
N SER A 330 1.17 -4.22 -19.90
CA SER A 330 2.53 -3.82 -19.56
C SER A 330 3.40 -4.96 -19.00
N ALA A 331 2.79 -5.92 -18.30
CA ALA A 331 3.48 -7.08 -17.74
C ALA A 331 3.72 -8.20 -18.77
N LYS A 332 4.67 -9.11 -18.50
CA LYS A 332 4.94 -10.30 -19.34
C LYS A 332 3.94 -11.43 -19.08
N TYR A 333 3.44 -11.49 -17.85
CA TYR A 333 2.54 -12.53 -17.38
C TYR A 333 1.38 -11.92 -16.59
N VAL A 334 0.31 -12.69 -16.46
CA VAL A 334 -0.82 -12.37 -15.57
C VAL A 334 -0.90 -13.44 -14.50
N GLY A 335 -0.94 -13.02 -13.23
CA GLY A 335 -1.05 -13.89 -12.06
C GLY A 335 -2.45 -13.91 -11.48
N PRO A 336 -2.66 -14.65 -10.37
CA PRO A 336 -3.90 -14.61 -9.59
C PRO A 336 -4.23 -13.21 -9.06
N SER A 337 -5.43 -13.06 -8.47
CA SER A 337 -5.79 -11.81 -7.78
C SER A 337 -4.94 -11.64 -6.52
N ASN A 338 -4.82 -10.40 -6.05
CA ASN A 338 -4.32 -10.08 -4.71
C ASN A 338 -4.99 -10.88 -3.57
N ASN A 339 -6.29 -11.19 -3.71
CA ASN A 339 -7.05 -12.03 -2.79
C ASN A 339 -6.68 -13.53 -2.85
N ASP A 340 -6.01 -13.94 -3.92
CA ASP A 340 -5.64 -15.32 -4.23
C ASP A 340 -4.12 -15.53 -4.15
N ASP A 341 -3.47 -14.87 -3.20
CA ASP A 341 -2.05 -15.06 -2.90
C ASP A 341 -1.11 -14.84 -4.11
N ALA A 342 -1.39 -13.84 -4.94
CA ALA A 342 -0.67 -13.59 -6.20
C ALA A 342 0.87 -13.62 -6.06
N VAL A 343 1.40 -13.02 -4.98
CA VAL A 343 2.84 -12.98 -4.70
C VAL A 343 3.40 -14.38 -4.42
N HIS A 344 2.68 -15.22 -3.66
CA HIS A 344 3.05 -16.62 -3.48
C HIS A 344 3.15 -17.36 -4.83
N HIS A 345 2.13 -17.23 -5.69
CA HIS A 345 2.09 -17.93 -6.97
C HIS A 345 3.18 -17.44 -7.94
N ALA A 346 3.50 -16.15 -7.92
CA ALA A 346 4.64 -15.59 -8.62
C ALA A 346 5.97 -16.24 -8.16
N LEU A 347 6.23 -16.23 -6.86
CA LEU A 347 7.44 -16.80 -6.28
C LEU A 347 7.55 -18.32 -6.51
N ARG A 348 6.45 -19.06 -6.35
CA ARG A 348 6.40 -20.50 -6.65
C ARG A 348 6.74 -20.79 -8.12
N THR A 349 6.36 -19.90 -9.02
CA THR A 349 6.58 -20.06 -10.47
C THR A 349 8.03 -19.74 -10.86
N PHE A 350 8.54 -18.59 -10.46
CA PHE A 350 9.83 -18.07 -10.96
C PHE A 350 11.01 -18.22 -9.98
N CYS A 351 10.75 -18.55 -8.71
CA CYS A 351 11.76 -18.63 -7.65
C CYS A 351 11.84 -20.04 -7.00
N GLY A 352 10.98 -20.97 -7.42
CA GLY A 352 10.94 -22.36 -6.94
C GLY A 352 10.57 -22.51 -5.47
N ILE A 353 9.74 -21.61 -4.92
CA ILE A 353 9.33 -21.53 -3.51
C ILE A 353 8.28 -22.57 -3.09
#